data_AF-A0A523KTB7-F1
#
_entry.id   AF-A0A523KTB7-F1
#
_cell.length_a   1.000
_cell.length_b   1.000
_cell.length_c   1.000
_cell.angle_alpha   90.00
_cell.angle_beta   90.00
_cell.angle_gamma   90.00
#
_symmetry.space_group_name_H-M   'P 1'
#
loop_
_entity.id
_entity.type
_entity.pdbx_description
1 polymer ?
#
loop_
_entity_poly.entity_id
_entity_poly.type
_entity_poly.pdbx_seq_one_letter_code
_entity_poly.pdbx_strand_id
1 'polypeptide(L)'
;MAEHWTDRAQRVMKVKGYENTDVASRLGITEGAVSRLLNDIGEPSFVQLEEIAKMLDMSLSELIGEDAIFVSDKQQIRAVELMQDIGQDRRDLAL
;
A
#
# COMPACT_ATOMS: atom_id res chain seq x y z
N MET A 1 0.71 7.26 14.78
CA MET A 1 0.02 6.66 13.63
C MET A 1 1.09 5.96 12.81
N ALA A 2 0.84 4.74 12.34
CA ALA A 2 1.77 4.08 11.43
C ALA A 2 1.84 4.90 10.14
N GLU A 3 3.04 5.07 9.60
CA GLU A 3 3.24 5.77 8.34
C GLU A 3 2.77 4.89 7.19
N HIS A 4 1.98 5.44 6.26
CA HIS A 4 1.50 4.73 5.08
C HIS A 4 2.47 4.81 3.90
N TRP A 5 2.33 3.90 2.93
CA TRP A 5 3.17 3.82 1.74
C TRP A 5 3.05 5.09 0.90
N THR A 6 1.89 5.75 0.92
CA THR A 6 1.63 7.05 0.28
C THR A 6 2.50 8.14 0.88
N ASP A 7 2.59 8.21 2.22
CA ASP A 7 3.46 9.15 2.93
C ASP A 7 4.94 8.93 2.58
N ARG A 8 5.37 7.66 2.54
CA ARG A 8 6.73 7.27 2.13
C ARG A 8 7.01 7.69 0.69
N ALA A 9 6.12 7.34 -0.24
CA ALA A 9 6.23 7.66 -1.65
C ALA A 9 6.36 9.17 -1.86
N GLN A 10 5.44 9.96 -1.30
CA GLN A 10 5.41 11.41 -1.44
C GLN A 10 6.66 12.08 -0.84
N ARG A 11 7.14 11.60 0.31
CA ARG A 11 8.40 12.11 0.88
C ARG A 11 9.56 11.87 -0.07
N VAL A 12 9.72 10.66 -0.59
CA VAL A 12 10.85 10.32 -1.47
C VAL A 12 10.73 11.04 -2.81
N MET A 13 9.52 11.16 -3.36
CA MET A 13 9.25 11.98 -4.55
C MET A 13 9.72 13.42 -4.34
N LYS A 14 9.35 14.05 -3.22
CA LYS A 14 9.78 15.42 -2.89
C LYS A 14 11.30 15.57 -2.79
N VAL A 15 11.99 14.59 -2.21
CA VAL A 15 13.45 14.58 -2.12
C VAL A 15 14.11 14.42 -3.49
N LYS A 16 13.52 13.60 -4.36
CA LYS A 16 14.04 13.33 -5.72
C LYS A 16 13.58 14.33 -6.78
N GLY A 17 12.66 15.24 -6.45
CA GLY A 17 12.09 16.20 -7.37
C GLY A 17 11.14 15.58 -8.40
N TYR A 18 10.45 14.49 -8.02
CA TYR A 18 9.41 13.89 -8.84
C TYR A 18 8.04 14.52 -8.59
N GLU A 19 7.31 14.73 -9.69
CA GLU A 19 5.94 15.21 -9.71
C GLU A 19 4.97 14.06 -10.03
N ASN A 20 3.67 14.28 -9.82
CA ASN A 20 2.64 13.28 -10.15
C ASN A 20 2.64 12.91 -11.64
N THR A 21 3.04 13.83 -12.51
CA THR A 21 3.18 13.60 -13.95
C THR A 21 4.29 12.59 -14.29
N ASP A 22 5.34 12.52 -13.48
CA ASP A 22 6.43 11.56 -13.69
C ASP A 22 5.96 10.14 -13.35
N VAL A 23 5.24 10.01 -12.24
CA VAL A 23 4.62 8.73 -11.83
C VAL A 23 3.57 8.31 -12.85
N ALA A 24 2.77 9.25 -13.35
CA ALA A 24 1.76 9.00 -14.37
C ALA A 24 2.39 8.46 -15.66
N SER A 25 3.46 9.11 -16.11
CA SER A 25 4.23 8.70 -17.28
C SER A 25 4.86 7.33 -17.09
N ARG A 26 5.39 7.03 -15.89
CA ARG A 26 5.99 5.74 -15.56
C ARG A 26 4.97 4.61 -15.56
N LEU A 27 3.78 4.85 -15.03
CA LEU A 27 2.72 3.86 -14.90
C LEU A 27 1.82 3.76 -16.14
N GLY A 28 1.93 4.68 -17.11
CA GLY A 28 1.06 4.73 -18.28
C GLY A 28 -0.40 5.06 -17.93
N ILE A 29 -0.62 5.85 -16.87
CA ILE A 29 -1.95 6.28 -16.41
C ILE A 29 -2.07 7.80 -16.39
N THR A 30 -3.26 8.33 -16.08
CA THR A 30 -3.46 9.78 -15.97
C THR A 30 -2.93 10.34 -14.65
N GLU A 31 -2.53 11.61 -14.64
CA GLU A 31 -2.13 12.31 -13.41
C GLU A 31 -3.22 12.29 -12.34
N GLY A 32 -4.49 12.42 -12.75
CA GLY A 32 -5.64 12.30 -11.85
C GLY A 32 -5.75 10.90 -11.21
N ALA A 33 -5.37 9.83 -11.93
CA ALA A 33 -5.32 8.49 -11.36
C ALA A 33 -4.19 8.36 -10.33
N VAL A 34 -3.01 8.92 -10.61
CA VAL A 34 -1.90 8.99 -9.63
C VAL A 34 -2.31 9.76 -8.38
N SER A 35 -2.97 10.91 -8.54
CA SER A 35 -3.47 11.69 -7.40
C SER A 35 -4.43 10.88 -6.53
N ARG A 36 -5.32 10.07 -7.13
CA ARG A 36 -6.18 9.17 -6.35
C ARG A 36 -5.39 8.10 -5.60
N LEU A 37 -4.34 7.53 -6.20
CA LEU A 37 -3.48 6.55 -5.54
C LEU A 37 -2.73 7.16 -4.35
N LEU A 38 -2.09 8.32 -4.55
CA LEU A 38 -1.24 8.96 -3.54
C LEU A 38 -2.04 9.67 -2.42
N ASN A 39 -3.35 9.82 -2.56
CA ASN A 39 -4.23 10.35 -1.51
C ASN A 39 -5.10 9.25 -0.86
N ASP A 40 -4.73 7.97 -1.02
CA ASP A 40 -5.45 6.81 -0.45
C ASP A 40 -6.93 6.71 -0.88
N ILE A 41 -7.30 7.31 -2.02
CA ILE A 41 -8.65 7.25 -2.62
C ILE A 41 -8.80 6.02 -3.53
N GLY A 42 -7.69 5.52 -4.07
CA GLY A 42 -7.64 4.36 -4.95
C GLY A 42 -6.62 3.35 -4.47
N GLU A 43 -6.94 2.07 -4.63
CA GLU A 43 -6.04 0.98 -4.28
C GLU A 43 -5.11 0.70 -5.47
N PRO A 44 -3.78 0.83 -5.30
CA PRO A 44 -2.84 0.48 -6.35
C PRO A 44 -2.78 -1.05 -6.51
N SER A 45 -2.63 -1.50 -7.74
CA SER A 45 -2.24 -2.90 -7.99
C SER A 45 -0.81 -3.15 -7.54
N PHE A 46 -0.49 -4.43 -7.28
CA PHE A 46 0.88 -4.85 -6.96
C PHE A 46 1.90 -4.38 -8.01
N VAL A 47 1.55 -4.46 -9.31
CA VAL A 47 2.41 -4.02 -10.41
C VAL A 47 2.68 -2.51 -10.34
N GLN A 48 1.67 -1.71 -9.98
CA GLN A 48 1.86 -0.27 -9.81
C GLN A 48 2.77 0.05 -8.62
N LEU A 49 2.60 -0.65 -7.49
CA LEU A 49 3.48 -0.49 -6.32
C LEU A 49 4.93 -0.86 -6.66
N GLU A 50 5.15 -1.96 -7.39
CA GLU A 50 6.50 -2.33 -7.84
C GLU A 50 7.13 -1.26 -8.74
N GLU A 51 6.37 -0.71 -9.69
CA GLU A 51 6.91 0.31 -10.59
C GLU A 51 7.18 1.64 -9.87
N ILE A 52 6.34 2.00 -8.89
CA ILE A 52 6.60 3.16 -8.01
C ILE A 52 7.88 2.91 -7.20
N ALA A 53 8.03 1.73 -6.59
CA ALA A 53 9.23 1.40 -5.80
C ALA A 53 10.50 1.47 -6.66
N LYS A 54 10.48 0.88 -7.86
CA LYS A 54 11.59 0.95 -8.83
C LYS A 54 11.92 2.38 -9.23
N MET A 55 10.91 3.20 -9.53
CA MET A 55 11.09 4.62 -9.87
C MET A 55 11.74 5.40 -8.71
N LEU A 56 11.35 5.08 -7.47
CA LEU A 56 11.89 5.72 -6.28
C LEU A 56 13.23 5.13 -5.83
N ASP A 57 13.77 4.12 -6.51
CA ASP A 57 14.99 3.38 -6.15
C ASP A 57 14.87 2.78 -4.73
N MET A 58 13.75 2.14 -4.48
CA MET A 58 13.42 1.46 -3.22
C MET A 58 13.02 0.01 -3.52
N SER A 59 13.27 -0.89 -2.57
CA SER A 59 12.60 -2.19 -2.58
C SER A 59 11.11 -2.00 -2.29
N LEU A 60 10.29 -2.94 -2.79
CA LEU A 60 8.86 -2.93 -2.52
C LEU A 60 8.54 -2.97 -1.02
N SER A 61 9.32 -3.74 -0.25
CA SER A 61 9.20 -3.82 1.21
C SER A 61 9.52 -2.50 1.92
N GLU A 62 10.48 -1.71 1.43
CA GLU A 62 10.79 -0.40 2.00
C GLU A 62 9.69 0.61 1.69
N LEU A 63 9.05 0.52 0.52
CA LEU A 63 7.93 1.37 0.15
C LEU A 63 6.69 1.07 0.99
N ILE A 64 6.32 -0.21 1.10
CA ILE A 64 5.10 -0.65 1.78
C ILE A 64 5.27 -0.67 3.31
N GLY A 65 6.45 -1.02 3.83
CA GLY A 65 6.70 -1.09 5.26
C GLY A 65 5.69 -1.99 5.98
N GLU A 66 5.07 -1.47 7.04
CA GLU A 66 4.04 -2.17 7.82
C GLU A 66 2.66 -2.20 7.13
N ASP A 67 2.47 -1.51 6.00
CA ASP A 67 1.23 -1.59 5.20
C ASP A 67 1.09 -2.91 4.45
N ALA A 68 1.94 -3.90 4.72
CA ALA A 68 1.97 -5.21 4.09
C ALA A 68 0.67 -6.03 4.26
N ILE A 69 -0.37 -5.44 4.87
CA ILE A 69 -1.77 -5.87 4.74
C ILE A 69 -2.31 -5.63 3.32
N PHE A 70 -1.47 -5.31 2.32
CA PHE A 70 -1.73 -5.67 0.92
C PHE A 70 -1.60 -7.20 0.74
N VAL A 71 -2.45 -7.91 1.47
CA VAL A 71 -2.54 -9.36 1.42
C VAL A 71 -3.09 -9.70 0.05
N SER A 72 -2.20 -10.25 -0.78
CA SER A 72 -2.53 -10.89 -2.04
C SER A 72 -3.69 -11.86 -1.84
N ASP A 73 -4.67 -11.80 -2.74
CA ASP A 73 -5.91 -12.57 -2.76
C ASP A 73 -7.00 -12.15 -1.76
N LYS A 74 -8.17 -11.82 -2.32
CA LYS A 74 -9.47 -11.68 -1.62
C LYS A 74 -9.81 -12.87 -0.70
N GLN A 75 -9.15 -14.02 -0.88
CA GLN A 75 -9.33 -15.19 -0.03
C GLN A 75 -8.57 -15.12 1.31
N GLN A 76 -7.45 -14.37 1.37
CA GLN A 76 -6.63 -14.30 2.57
C GLN A 76 -7.15 -13.24 3.57
N ILE A 77 -7.82 -12.17 3.12
CA ILE A 77 -8.53 -11.21 4.00
C ILE A 77 -9.55 -11.95 4.88
N ARG A 78 -10.34 -12.84 4.28
CA ARG A 78 -11.32 -13.66 5.02
C ARG A 78 -10.66 -14.59 6.02
N ALA A 79 -9.45 -15.09 5.73
CA ALA A 79 -8.71 -15.95 6.64
C ALA A 79 -8.19 -15.17 7.86
N VAL A 80 -7.72 -13.93 7.67
CA VAL A 80 -7.28 -13.05 8.77
C VAL A 80 -8.46 -12.64 9.65
N GLU A 81 -9.60 -12.27 9.06
CA GLU A 81 -10.83 -11.96 9.80
C GLU A 81 -11.35 -13.17 10.60
N LEU A 82 -11.40 -14.36 9.99
CA LEU A 82 -11.79 -15.60 10.68
C LEU A 82 -10.81 -16.00 11.79
N MET A 83 -9.51 -15.77 11.61
CA MET A 83 -8.50 -16.05 12.63
C MET A 83 -8.59 -15.10 13.83
N GLN A 84 -9.02 -13.86 13.62
CA GLN A 84 -9.25 -12.89 14.69
C GLN A 84 -10.48 -13.25 15.54
N ASP A 85 -11.55 -13.76 14.92
CA ASP A 85 -12.76 -14.22 15.63
C ASP A 85 -12.52 -15.49 16.48
N ILE A 86 -11.77 -16.47 15.95
CA ILE A 86 -11.47 -17.72 16.68
C ILE A 86 -10.65 -17.48 17.96
N GLY A 87 -9.90 -16.37 18.01
CA GLY A 87 -9.15 -15.95 19.19
C GLY A 87 -10.00 -15.28 20.29
N GLN A 88 -11.16 -14.72 19.95
CA GLN A 88 -12.05 -14.06 20.91
C GLN A 88 -13.00 -15.06 21.57
N ASP A 89 -13.54 -16.03 20.82
CA ASP A 89 -14.46 -17.05 21.36
C ASP A 89 -13.84 -17.96 22.44
N ARG A 90 -12.51 -18.13 22.43
CA ARG A 90 -11.81 -18.90 23.49
C ARG A 90 -11.57 -18.12 24.78
N ARG A 91 -11.68 -16.80 24.77
CA ARG A 91 -11.56 -15.98 26.00
C ARG A 91 -12.84 -15.96 26.81
N ASP A 92 -13.99 -16.10 26.16
CA ASP A 92 -15.30 -16.09 26.82
C ASP A 92 -15.68 -17.41 27.48
N LEU A 93 -14.96 -18.51 27.16
CA LEU A 93 -15.13 -19.83 27.80
C LEU A 93 -14.13 -20.10 28.94
N ALA A 94 -13.28 -19.12 29.30
CA ALA A 94 -12.27 -19.24 30.36
C ALA A 94 -12.54 -18.34 31.58
N LEU A 95 -13.75 -17.80 31.73
CA LEU A 95 -14.28 -17.15 32.94
C LEU A 95 -15.40 -18.00 33.55
#